data_AF-A0A934DPG2-F1
#
_entry.id   AF-A0A934DPG2-F1
#
_cell.length_a   1.000
_cell.length_b   1.000
_cell.length_c   1.000
_cell.angle_alpha   90.00
_cell.angle_beta   90.00
_cell.angle_gamma   90.00
#
_symmetry.space_group_name_H-M   'P 1'
#
loop_
_entity.id
_entity.type
_entity.pdbx_description
1 polymer ?
#
loop_
_entity_poly.entity_id
_entity_poly.type
_entity_poly.pdbx_seq_one_letter_code
_entity_poly.pdbx_strand_id
1 'polypeptide(L)'
;MNADRWIGLVRHGFLAGLLVTSAWLGAACGPPNAKTALAKRPIDEGRAAKIIAESLQKEGLQAAAPKVIKLAGKNLTLDVTIEGKKFAVVYLSPNDQTELGDSPITKKKQLPGDPLRIETGTADDGMYHFVVLYATDYQYDDNEGHEHEATVITAENKLDRDVRDFVMIARREHFE
;
A
#
# COMPACT_ATOMS: atom_id res chain seq x y z
N MET A 1 -17.47 41.74 57.99
CA MET A 1 -18.27 42.42 56.95
C MET A 1 -18.84 41.31 56.08
N ASN A 2 -20.08 40.87 56.36
CA ASN A 2 -21.32 41.28 55.66
C ASN A 2 -21.25 40.98 54.16
N ALA A 3 -22.22 40.38 53.48
CA ALA A 3 -23.52 39.76 53.77
C ALA A 3 -23.85 38.95 52.48
N ASP A 4 -24.42 37.76 52.49
CA ASP A 4 -25.83 37.46 52.67
C ASP A 4 -26.82 38.36 51.89
N ARG A 5 -27.74 37.67 51.18
CA ARG A 5 -29.11 38.11 50.80
C ARG A 5 -29.29 38.96 49.54
N TRP A 6 -30.35 38.79 48.72
CA TRP A 6 -31.45 37.82 48.45
C TRP A 6 -32.50 38.65 47.63
N ILE A 7 -33.47 37.99 46.99
CA ILE A 7 -34.78 38.53 46.49
C ILE A 7 -34.72 39.32 45.16
N GLY A 8 -35.61 39.16 44.19
CA GLY A 8 -36.89 38.44 44.05
C GLY A 8 -37.38 38.60 42.61
N LEU A 9 -37.95 37.57 41.98
CA LEU A 9 -39.39 37.27 41.96
C LEU A 9 -40.26 38.44 41.45
N VAL A 10 -40.82 38.33 40.23
CA VAL A 10 -42.22 38.66 39.93
C VAL A 10 -42.75 37.77 38.79
N ARG A 11 -43.84 37.05 39.10
CA ARG A 11 -44.77 36.30 38.23
C ARG A 11 -45.54 37.23 37.29
N HIS A 12 -46.04 36.72 36.16
CA HIS A 12 -47.37 36.90 35.53
C HIS A 12 -47.27 36.09 34.22
N GLY A 13 -48.01 35.02 33.89
CA GLY A 13 -49.41 34.70 34.16
C GLY A 13 -50.28 35.17 33.01
N PHE A 14 -50.35 34.45 31.88
CA PHE A 14 -51.45 34.54 30.92
C PHE A 14 -51.63 33.24 30.12
N LEU A 15 -52.81 32.64 30.29
CA LEU A 15 -53.39 31.56 29.48
C LEU A 15 -53.99 32.14 28.19
N ALA A 16 -53.77 31.52 27.04
CA ALA A 16 -54.74 31.41 25.95
C ALA A 16 -54.18 30.47 24.85
N GLY A 17 -54.89 29.38 24.58
CA GLY A 17 -54.51 28.41 23.55
C GLY A 17 -54.83 28.86 22.13
N LEU A 18 -54.19 28.21 21.15
CA LEU A 18 -54.78 27.87 19.87
C LEU A 18 -53.99 26.73 19.19
N LEU A 19 -54.72 25.71 18.76
CA LEU A 19 -54.34 24.64 17.84
C LEU A 19 -53.62 25.17 16.58
N VAL A 20 -52.47 24.58 16.21
CA VAL A 20 -52.14 24.23 14.82
C VAL A 20 -51.22 23.00 14.82
N THR A 21 -51.82 21.85 14.51
CA THR A 21 -51.16 20.71 13.86
C THR A 21 -50.64 21.12 12.49
N SER A 22 -49.38 20.84 12.14
CA SER A 22 -48.99 20.41 10.79
C SER A 22 -47.47 20.24 10.60
N ALA A 23 -47.13 19.05 10.12
CA ALA A 23 -46.03 18.73 9.21
C ALA A 23 -44.59 18.93 9.71
N TRP A 24 -44.09 17.88 10.35
CA TRP A 24 -42.72 17.43 10.12
C TRP A 24 -42.50 17.24 8.61
N LEU A 25 -41.90 18.22 7.93
CA LEU A 25 -41.20 17.96 6.69
C LEU A 25 -39.77 17.55 7.04
N GLY A 26 -39.58 16.23 7.17
CA GLY A 26 -38.27 15.63 7.09
C GLY A 26 -37.66 15.95 5.74
N ALA A 27 -36.70 16.88 5.71
CA ALA A 27 -35.71 16.92 4.66
C ALA A 27 -34.87 15.65 4.80
N ALA A 28 -35.35 14.57 4.19
CA ALA A 28 -34.59 13.37 3.93
C ALA A 28 -33.49 13.72 2.92
N CYS A 29 -32.41 14.31 3.43
CA CYS A 29 -31.11 14.23 2.78
C CYS A 29 -30.67 12.78 2.96
N GLY A 30 -31.12 11.91 2.05
CA GLY A 30 -30.62 10.55 1.97
C GLY A 30 -29.11 10.62 1.81
N PRO A 31 -28.32 9.86 2.58
CA PRO A 31 -26.88 9.82 2.37
C PRO A 31 -26.62 9.39 0.93
N PRO A 32 -25.67 10.02 0.22
CA PRO A 32 -25.33 9.61 -1.14
C PRO A 32 -25.06 8.11 -1.13
N ASN A 33 -25.66 7.39 -2.08
CA ASN A 33 -25.44 5.95 -2.26
C ASN A 33 -23.95 5.67 -2.13
N ALA A 34 -23.57 4.93 -1.09
CA ALA A 34 -22.20 4.52 -0.89
C ALA A 34 -21.81 3.71 -2.13
N LYS A 35 -20.95 4.27 -2.99
CA LYS A 35 -20.36 3.54 -4.11
C LYS A 35 -19.72 2.30 -3.50
N THR A 36 -20.23 1.13 -3.89
CA THR A 36 -19.68 -0.15 -3.43
C THR A 36 -18.18 -0.16 -3.71
N ALA A 37 -17.38 -0.53 -2.71
CA ALA A 37 -15.93 -0.61 -2.87
C ALA A 37 -15.62 -1.61 -3.99
N LEU A 38 -14.84 -1.16 -4.96
CA LEU A 38 -14.54 -1.92 -6.17
C LEU A 38 -13.48 -2.99 -5.90
N ALA A 39 -13.49 -4.04 -6.72
CA ALA A 39 -12.52 -5.12 -6.60
C ALA A 39 -11.15 -4.64 -7.05
N LYS A 40 -10.14 -4.84 -6.19
CA LYS A 40 -8.74 -4.48 -6.48
C LYS A 40 -7.95 -5.71 -6.89
N ARG A 41 -7.11 -5.57 -7.90
CA ARG A 41 -6.23 -6.63 -8.41
C ARG A 41 -4.78 -6.19 -8.37
N PRO A 42 -3.86 -7.06 -7.93
CA PRO A 42 -2.44 -6.77 -8.02
C PRO A 42 -1.98 -6.79 -9.49
N ILE A 43 -0.89 -6.09 -9.78
CA ILE A 43 -0.12 -6.30 -11.02
C ILE A 43 0.30 -7.78 -11.08
N ASP A 44 0.16 -8.39 -12.26
CA ASP A 44 0.59 -9.77 -12.45
C ASP A 44 2.12 -9.88 -12.41
N GLU A 45 2.64 -11.01 -11.93
CA GLU A 45 4.09 -11.22 -11.75
C GLU A 45 4.89 -11.00 -13.05
N GLY A 46 4.35 -11.42 -14.20
CA GLY A 46 5.00 -11.23 -15.49
C GLY A 46 5.12 -9.76 -15.89
N ARG A 47 4.04 -8.99 -15.72
CA ARG A 47 4.04 -7.54 -15.94
C ARG A 47 4.93 -6.83 -14.94
N ALA A 48 4.91 -7.22 -13.67
CA ALA A 48 5.78 -6.66 -12.64
C ALA A 48 7.26 -6.88 -12.98
N ALA A 49 7.66 -8.11 -13.34
CA ALA A 49 9.02 -8.43 -13.75
C ALA A 49 9.48 -7.58 -14.96
N LYS A 50 8.59 -7.36 -15.94
CA LYS A 50 8.88 -6.48 -17.09
C LYS A 50 9.11 -5.03 -16.65
N ILE A 51 8.23 -4.47 -15.82
CA ILE A 51 8.36 -3.10 -15.30
C ILE A 51 9.67 -2.95 -14.50
N ILE A 52 9.98 -3.93 -13.63
CA ILE A 52 11.22 -3.95 -12.85
C ILE A 52 12.43 -3.94 -13.78
N ALA A 53 12.47 -4.82 -14.79
CA ALA A 53 13.56 -4.88 -15.74
C ALA A 53 13.73 -3.59 -16.55
N GLU A 54 12.63 -3.00 -17.04
CA GLU A 54 12.64 -1.71 -17.74
C GLU A 54 13.14 -0.57 -16.81
N SER A 55 12.74 -0.58 -15.55
CA SER A 55 13.15 0.42 -14.56
C SER A 55 14.65 0.31 -14.25
N LEU A 56 15.17 -0.91 -14.07
CA LEU A 56 16.60 -1.18 -13.92
C LEU A 56 17.40 -0.72 -15.15
N GLN A 57 16.87 -0.98 -16.35
CA GLN A 57 17.50 -0.55 -17.60
C GLN A 57 17.60 0.98 -17.71
N LYS A 58 16.57 1.73 -17.29
CA LYS A 58 16.62 3.21 -17.24
C LYS A 58 17.72 3.72 -16.32
N GLU A 59 18.06 2.95 -15.28
CA GLU A 59 19.15 3.23 -14.35
C GLU A 59 20.51 2.69 -14.85
N GLY A 60 20.59 2.17 -16.08
CA GLY A 60 21.81 1.64 -16.68
C GLY A 60 22.24 0.28 -16.16
N LEU A 61 21.32 -0.45 -15.50
CA LEU A 61 21.56 -1.80 -14.98
C LEU A 61 20.94 -2.83 -15.93
N GLN A 62 21.61 -3.97 -16.07
CA GLN A 62 21.14 -5.06 -16.90
C GLN A 62 20.48 -6.13 -16.02
N ALA A 63 19.18 -6.34 -16.22
CA ALA A 63 18.44 -7.41 -15.57
C ALA A 63 18.97 -8.76 -16.06
N ALA A 64 19.16 -9.68 -15.12
CA ALA A 64 19.61 -11.05 -15.35
C ALA A 64 18.52 -12.05 -14.89
N ALA A 65 18.76 -13.33 -15.17
CA ALA A 65 17.81 -14.40 -14.91
C ALA A 65 17.45 -14.50 -13.41
N PRO A 66 16.25 -15.03 -13.08
CA PRO A 66 15.89 -15.32 -11.71
C PRO A 66 16.91 -16.25 -11.04
N LYS A 67 17.11 -16.06 -9.73
CA LYS A 67 18.04 -16.88 -8.94
C LYS A 67 17.37 -17.34 -7.64
N VAL A 68 17.58 -18.60 -7.26
CA VAL A 68 17.11 -19.10 -5.97
C VAL A 68 18.16 -18.85 -4.89
N ILE A 69 17.72 -18.33 -3.75
CA ILE A 69 18.53 -18.11 -2.55
C ILE A 69 17.92 -18.79 -1.34
N LYS A 70 18.72 -18.96 -0.30
CA LYS A 70 18.28 -19.36 1.03
C LYS A 70 17.98 -18.13 1.88
N LEU A 71 16.75 -18.04 2.37
CA LEU A 71 16.30 -17.07 3.36
C LEU A 71 15.69 -17.82 4.55
N ALA A 72 16.30 -17.69 5.73
CA ALA A 72 15.83 -18.35 6.96
C ALA A 72 15.54 -19.86 6.78
N GLY A 73 16.39 -20.56 6.01
CA GLY A 73 16.26 -22.00 5.72
C GLY A 73 15.29 -22.36 4.59
N LYS A 74 14.53 -21.41 4.05
CA LYS A 74 13.62 -21.62 2.92
C LYS A 74 14.25 -21.15 1.62
N ASN A 75 13.82 -21.74 0.50
CA ASN A 75 14.15 -21.25 -0.82
C ASN A 75 13.27 -20.04 -1.13
N LEU A 76 13.89 -18.97 -1.63
CA LEU A 76 13.22 -17.81 -2.18
C LEU A 76 13.77 -17.57 -3.57
N THR A 77 12.88 -17.34 -4.53
CA THR A 77 13.27 -16.91 -5.87
C THR A 77 13.44 -15.40 -5.89
N LEU A 78 14.59 -14.94 -6.35
CA LEU A 78 14.84 -13.56 -6.74
C LEU A 78 14.31 -13.39 -8.17
N ASP A 79 13.19 -12.68 -8.34
CA ASP A 79 12.51 -12.56 -9.63
C ASP A 79 13.35 -11.84 -10.67
N VAL A 80 14.05 -10.79 -10.24
CA VAL A 80 14.95 -10.03 -11.11
C VAL A 80 16.28 -9.82 -10.41
N THR A 81 17.33 -10.48 -10.91
CA THR A 81 18.71 -10.22 -10.50
C THR A 81 19.36 -9.18 -11.41
N ILE A 82 20.50 -8.62 -11.00
CA ILE A 82 21.25 -7.65 -11.80
C ILE A 82 22.61 -8.25 -12.18
N GLU A 83 22.99 -8.10 -13.44
CA GLU A 83 24.27 -8.61 -13.95
C GLU A 83 25.45 -7.98 -13.20
N GLY A 84 26.36 -8.83 -12.72
CA GLY A 84 27.57 -8.39 -12.01
C GLY A 84 27.31 -7.76 -10.64
N LYS A 85 26.09 -7.88 -10.09
CA LYS A 85 25.69 -7.32 -8.78
C LYS A 85 25.12 -8.39 -7.85
N LYS A 86 25.32 -8.23 -6.56
CA LYS A 86 24.73 -9.00 -5.46
C LYS A 86 23.56 -8.26 -4.82
N PHE A 87 22.80 -7.54 -5.64
CA PHE A 87 21.46 -7.12 -5.26
C PHE A 87 20.41 -7.51 -6.29
N ALA A 88 19.16 -7.61 -5.84
CA ALA A 88 18.04 -8.11 -6.63
C ALA A 88 16.70 -7.53 -6.16
N VAL A 89 15.66 -7.78 -6.94
CA VAL A 89 14.28 -7.40 -6.63
C VAL A 89 13.43 -8.67 -6.52
N VAL A 90 12.62 -8.74 -5.46
CA VAL A 90 11.61 -9.79 -5.26
C VAL A 90 10.23 -9.14 -5.31
N TYR A 91 9.38 -9.59 -6.23
CA TYR A 91 7.98 -9.21 -6.31
C TYR A 91 7.14 -10.31 -5.67
N LEU A 92 6.72 -10.10 -4.44
CA LEU A 92 6.15 -11.16 -3.62
C LEU A 92 4.63 -11.24 -3.76
N SER A 93 4.15 -12.28 -4.45
CA SER A 93 2.72 -12.51 -4.64
C SER A 93 2.06 -13.12 -3.39
N PRO A 94 0.71 -13.08 -3.30
CA PRO A 94 -0.01 -13.76 -2.22
C PRO A 94 0.23 -15.28 -2.21
N ASN A 95 0.49 -15.88 -3.37
CA ASN A 95 0.79 -17.31 -3.49
C ASN A 95 2.18 -17.60 -2.92
N ASP A 96 3.18 -16.80 -3.28
CA ASP A 96 4.54 -16.94 -2.72
C ASP A 96 4.55 -16.80 -1.21
N GLN A 97 3.76 -15.85 -0.67
CA GLN A 97 3.63 -15.67 0.78
C GLN A 97 3.08 -16.93 1.46
N THR A 98 2.16 -17.64 0.80
CA THR A 98 1.59 -18.88 1.30
C THR A 98 2.64 -20.00 1.29
N GLU A 99 3.41 -20.13 0.22
CA GLU A 99 4.49 -21.13 0.11
C GLU A 99 5.63 -20.88 1.11
N LEU A 100 5.98 -19.62 1.30
CA LEU A 100 6.98 -19.19 2.27
C LEU A 100 6.50 -19.34 3.72
N GLY A 101 5.20 -19.54 3.96
CA GLY A 101 4.61 -19.78 5.28
C GLY A 101 5.10 -18.80 6.34
N ASP A 102 5.67 -19.30 7.44
CA ASP A 102 6.14 -18.51 8.58
C ASP A 102 7.45 -17.72 8.40
N SER A 103 7.87 -17.46 7.16
CA SER A 103 9.09 -16.69 6.87
C SER A 103 9.04 -15.26 7.47
N PRO A 104 10.17 -14.66 7.89
CA PRO A 104 10.19 -13.28 8.39
C PRO A 104 9.61 -12.25 7.41
N ILE A 105 9.70 -12.51 6.10
CA ILE A 105 9.20 -11.61 5.06
C ILE A 105 7.68 -11.71 4.83
N THR A 106 7.00 -12.74 5.32
CA THR A 106 5.53 -12.87 5.20
C THR A 106 4.78 -12.26 6.39
N LYS A 107 5.46 -12.08 7.54
CA LYS A 107 4.82 -11.68 8.81
C LYS A 107 4.59 -10.18 8.98
N LYS A 108 5.42 -9.34 8.36
CA LYS A 108 5.34 -7.89 8.47
C LYS A 108 4.96 -7.29 7.12
N LYS A 109 3.74 -6.74 7.04
CA LYS A 109 3.31 -5.92 5.91
C LYS A 109 4.00 -4.56 5.99
N GLN A 110 4.46 -4.05 4.85
CA GLN A 110 4.93 -2.68 4.73
C GLN A 110 3.70 -1.76 4.75
N LEU A 111 3.67 -0.79 5.65
CA LEU A 111 2.58 0.20 5.68
C LEU A 111 2.85 1.29 4.64
N PRO A 112 1.81 1.98 4.14
CA PRO A 112 2.01 3.14 3.27
C PRO A 112 2.92 4.18 3.94
N GLY A 113 4.03 4.53 3.28
CA GLY A 113 5.02 5.48 3.79
C GLY A 113 6.18 4.86 4.57
N ASP A 114 6.13 3.57 4.87
CA ASP A 114 7.28 2.86 5.43
C ASP A 114 8.43 2.80 4.40
N PRO A 115 9.70 2.84 4.86
CA PRO A 115 10.84 2.65 3.98
C PRO A 115 10.80 1.28 3.32
N LEU A 116 11.39 1.19 2.12
CA LEU A 116 11.50 -0.06 1.36
C LEU A 116 12.12 -1.16 2.21
N ARG A 117 11.46 -2.32 2.23
CA ARG A 117 11.95 -3.48 2.97
C ARG A 117 13.08 -4.15 2.19
N ILE A 118 14.29 -4.05 2.72
CA ILE A 118 15.48 -4.70 2.16
C ILE A 118 15.90 -5.82 3.11
N GLU A 119 16.14 -6.99 2.56
CA GLU A 119 16.52 -8.21 3.27
C GLU A 119 17.78 -8.80 2.68
N THR A 120 18.37 -9.78 3.37
CA THR A 120 19.54 -10.51 2.88
C THR A 120 19.28 -12.01 2.86
N GLY A 121 19.90 -12.68 1.90
CA GLY A 121 19.91 -14.14 1.85
C GLY A 121 21.12 -14.66 1.11
N THR A 122 21.30 -15.98 1.12
CA THR A 122 22.55 -16.61 0.69
C THR A 122 22.29 -17.52 -0.52
N ALA A 123 23.08 -17.32 -1.57
CA ALA A 123 23.19 -18.22 -2.71
C ALA A 123 24.54 -18.95 -2.67
N ASP A 124 24.73 -19.91 -3.58
CA ASP A 124 25.99 -20.66 -3.70
C ASP A 124 27.19 -19.75 -3.99
N ASP A 125 26.96 -18.62 -4.67
CA ASP A 125 28.00 -17.67 -5.06
C ASP A 125 28.06 -16.42 -4.15
N GLY A 126 27.38 -16.44 -3.00
CA GLY A 126 27.52 -15.41 -1.96
C GLY A 126 26.20 -14.87 -1.41
N MET A 127 26.31 -13.83 -0.59
CA MET A 127 25.17 -13.12 -0.01
C MET A 127 24.58 -12.14 -1.03
N TYR A 128 23.24 -12.03 -1.05
CA TYR A 128 22.50 -11.09 -1.86
C TYR A 128 21.67 -10.16 -0.98
N HIS A 129 21.63 -8.87 -1.34
CA HIS A 129 20.71 -7.88 -0.80
C HIS A 129 19.50 -7.75 -1.72
N PHE A 130 18.28 -7.83 -1.23
CA PHE A 130 17.12 -7.71 -2.11
C PHE A 130 16.00 -6.91 -1.48
N VAL A 131 15.32 -6.13 -2.30
CA VAL A 131 14.10 -5.45 -1.89
C VAL A 131 12.91 -6.39 -2.05
N VAL A 132 12.01 -6.37 -1.08
CA VAL A 132 10.74 -7.09 -1.10
C VAL A 132 9.63 -6.12 -1.47
N LEU A 133 9.03 -6.34 -2.64
CA LEU A 133 7.92 -5.55 -3.17
C LEU A 133 6.65 -6.40 -3.10
N TYR A 134 5.76 -6.10 -2.16
CA TYR A 134 4.54 -6.90 -1.97
C TYR A 134 3.50 -6.58 -3.04
N ALA A 135 2.98 -7.60 -3.73
CA ALA A 135 1.99 -7.40 -4.79
C ALA A 135 0.73 -6.66 -4.32
N THR A 136 0.36 -6.81 -3.05
CA THR A 136 -0.77 -6.10 -2.41
C THR A 136 -0.60 -4.57 -2.37
N ASP A 137 0.62 -4.07 -2.55
CA ASP A 137 0.92 -2.64 -2.53
C ASP A 137 0.88 -2.01 -3.92
N TYR A 138 0.67 -2.81 -4.96
CA TYR A 138 0.62 -2.40 -6.37
C TYR A 138 -0.66 -2.94 -6.99
N GLN A 139 -1.78 -2.33 -6.63
CA GLN A 139 -3.11 -2.76 -7.06
C GLN A 139 -3.80 -1.71 -7.91
N TYR A 140 -4.56 -2.17 -8.90
CA TYR A 140 -5.46 -1.36 -9.70
C TYR A 140 -6.90 -1.85 -9.52
N ASP A 141 -7.84 -1.03 -9.98
CA ASP A 141 -9.26 -1.31 -9.91
C ASP A 141 -9.70 -2.13 -11.13
N ASP A 142 -10.55 -3.15 -10.98
CA ASP A 142 -10.95 -4.07 -12.07
C ASP A 142 -12.11 -3.55 -12.96
N ASN A 143 -12.41 -2.24 -12.91
CA ASN A 143 -13.42 -1.63 -13.78
C ASN A 143 -13.01 -1.60 -15.27
N GLU A 144 -13.96 -1.32 -16.16
CA GLU A 144 -13.70 -1.01 -17.56
C GLU A 144 -13.80 0.51 -17.81
N GLY A 145 -12.92 1.06 -18.66
CA GLY A 145 -12.92 2.48 -19.05
C GLY A 145 -11.75 3.30 -18.49
N HIS A 146 -11.78 4.63 -18.66
CA HIS A 146 -10.66 5.52 -18.35
C HIS A 146 -10.21 5.51 -16.88
N GLU A 147 -11.12 5.23 -15.94
CA GLU A 147 -10.79 5.14 -14.52
C GLU A 147 -9.88 3.94 -14.23
N HIS A 148 -10.09 2.81 -14.93
CA HIS A 148 -9.23 1.63 -14.82
C HIS A 148 -7.81 1.92 -15.32
N GLU A 149 -7.69 2.48 -16.52
CA GLU A 149 -6.38 2.85 -17.12
C GLU A 149 -5.58 3.74 -16.16
N ALA A 150 -6.23 4.71 -15.53
CA ALA A 150 -5.58 5.60 -14.56
C ALA A 150 -5.07 4.84 -13.32
N THR A 151 -5.83 3.87 -12.80
CA THR A 151 -5.40 3.07 -11.64
C THR A 151 -4.28 2.09 -11.98
N VAL A 152 -4.29 1.50 -13.18
CA VAL A 152 -3.18 0.67 -13.69
C VAL A 152 -1.92 1.50 -13.80
N ILE A 153 -1.98 2.65 -14.48
CA ILE A 153 -0.84 3.57 -14.62
C ILE A 153 -0.31 4.00 -13.25
N THR A 154 -1.19 4.25 -12.28
CA THR A 154 -0.78 4.63 -10.93
C THR A 154 -0.02 3.50 -10.22
N ALA A 155 -0.51 2.26 -10.31
CA ALA A 155 0.15 1.10 -9.71
C ALA A 155 1.51 0.82 -10.37
N GLU A 156 1.59 0.87 -11.69
CA GLU A 156 2.84 0.67 -12.44
C GLU A 156 3.86 1.77 -12.15
N ASN A 157 3.43 3.04 -12.11
CA ASN A 157 4.30 4.16 -11.75
C ASN A 157 4.82 4.09 -10.31
N LYS A 158 4.01 3.54 -9.39
CA LYS A 158 4.46 3.29 -8.03
C LYS A 158 5.54 2.20 -8.01
N LEU A 159 5.34 1.11 -8.75
CA LEU A 159 6.34 0.04 -8.86
C LEU A 159 7.65 0.55 -9.46
N ASP A 160 7.60 1.30 -10.56
CA ASP A 160 8.80 1.93 -11.17
C ASP A 160 9.53 2.84 -10.19
N ARG A 161 8.81 3.66 -9.42
CA ARG A 161 9.40 4.53 -8.40
C ARG A 161 10.11 3.74 -7.31
N ASP A 162 9.46 2.75 -6.74
CA ASP A 162 10.00 1.95 -5.64
C ASP A 162 11.27 1.18 -6.09
N VAL A 163 11.30 0.69 -7.33
CA VAL A 163 12.50 0.06 -7.91
C VAL A 163 13.65 1.06 -8.03
N ARG A 164 13.39 2.28 -8.52
CA ARG A 164 14.42 3.33 -8.63
C ARG A 164 14.92 3.79 -7.27
N ASP A 165 14.03 3.92 -6.30
CA ASP A 165 14.39 4.24 -4.91
C ASP A 165 15.27 3.15 -4.32
N PHE A 166 14.97 1.87 -4.57
CA PHE A 166 15.86 0.77 -4.19
C PHE A 166 17.24 0.86 -4.86
N VAL A 167 17.32 1.17 -6.16
CA VAL A 167 18.61 1.36 -6.84
C VAL A 167 19.41 2.51 -6.22
N MET A 168 18.75 3.61 -5.86
CA MET A 168 19.41 4.72 -5.13
C MET A 168 19.95 4.26 -3.77
N ILE A 169 19.17 3.48 -3.02
CA ILE A 169 19.63 2.91 -1.74
C ILE A 169 20.82 1.98 -1.99
N ALA A 170 20.74 1.06 -2.95
CA ALA A 170 21.81 0.12 -3.26
C ALA A 170 23.12 0.82 -3.63
N ARG A 171 23.04 1.92 -4.38
CA ARG A 171 24.21 2.77 -4.70
C ARG A 171 24.77 3.46 -3.45
N ARG A 172 23.91 4.00 -2.59
CA ARG A 172 24.30 4.71 -1.36
C ARG A 172 24.94 3.77 -0.34
N GLU A 173 24.41 2.56 -0.20
CA GLU A 173 24.89 1.55 0.74
C GLU A 173 25.97 0.64 0.15
N HIS A 174 26.37 0.87 -1.11
CA HIS A 174 27.40 0.11 -1.82
C HIS A 174 27.13 -1.40 -1.86
N PHE A 175 25.91 -1.81 -2.22
CA PHE A 175 25.64 -3.22 -2.49
C PHE A 175 26.43 -3.64 -3.74
N GLU A 176 27.41 -4.51 -3.52
CA GLU A 176 28.36 -4.96 -4.55
C GLU A 176 27.74 -5.92 -5.54
#